data_AF-A0A164MDU9-F1
#
_entry.id   AF-A0A164MDU9-F1
#
_cell.length_a   1.000
_cell.length_b   1.000
_cell.length_c   1.000
_cell.angle_alpha   90.00
_cell.angle_beta   90.00
_cell.angle_gamma   90.00
#
_symmetry.space_group_name_H-M   'P 1'
#
loop_
_entity.id
_entity.type
_entity.pdbx_description
1 polymer ?
#
loop_
_entity_poly.entity_id
_entity_poly.type
_entity_poly.pdbx_seq_one_letter_code
_entity_poly.pdbx_strand_id
1 'polypeptide(L)' 'MNYAVKLYKEGDMTVNQICEITNVSRASIYRKLWERNS' A
#
# COMPACT_ATOMS: atom_id res chain seq x y z
N MET A 1 -4.41 5.72 3.52
CA MET A 1 -4.54 4.32 3.02
C MET A 1 -4.72 4.24 1.51
N ASN A 2 -5.71 4.94 0.91
CA ASN A 2 -5.92 4.90 -0.56
C ASN A 2 -4.70 5.35 -1.38
N TYR A 3 -3.96 6.33 -0.89
CA TYR A 3 -2.71 6.78 -1.52
C TYR A 3 -1.63 5.68 -1.51
N ALA A 4 -1.39 5.03 -0.38
CA ALA A 4 -0.46 3.89 -0.29
C ALA A 4 -0.81 2.73 -1.23
N VAL A 5 -2.12 2.43 -1.40
CA VAL A 5 -2.60 1.42 -2.35
C VAL A 5 -2.39 1.85 -3.80
N LYS A 6 -2.51 3.14 -4.11
CA LYS A 6 -2.22 3.68 -5.44
C LYS A 6 -0.74 3.50 -5.77
N LEU A 7 0.14 3.94 -4.87
CA LEU A 7 1.60 3.79 -5.04
C LEU A 7 2.01 2.32 -5.21
N TYR A 8 1.38 1.40 -4.46
CA TYR A 8 1.63 -0.04 -4.62
C TYR A 8 1.27 -0.54 -6.03
N LYS A 9 0.18 -0.04 -6.62
CA LYS A 9 -0.27 -0.43 -7.96
C LYS A 9 0.56 0.19 -9.09
N GLU A 10 1.15 1.36 -8.86
CA GLU A 10 2.06 2.02 -9.81
C GLU A 10 3.37 1.22 -9.97
N GLY A 11 3.81 0.51 -8.91
CA GLY A 11 4.92 -0.43 -8.99
C GLY A 11 6.32 0.20 -8.97
N ASP A 12 6.40 1.53 -8.97
CA ASP A 12 7.67 2.28 -8.93
C ASP A 12 8.36 2.26 -7.55
N MET A 13 7.64 1.88 -6.50
CA MET A 13 8.14 1.90 -5.11
C MET A 13 7.91 0.56 -4.42
N THR A 14 8.87 0.18 -3.57
CA THR A 14 8.71 -0.97 -2.68
C THR A 14 7.71 -0.67 -1.57
N VAL A 15 7.10 -1.70 -1.00
CA VAL A 15 6.16 -1.55 0.13
C VAL A 15 6.81 -0.83 1.31
N ASN A 16 8.10 -1.04 1.57
CA ASN A 16 8.82 -0.37 2.66
C ASN A 16 8.92 1.15 2.43
N GLN A 17 9.29 1.57 1.21
CA GLN A 17 9.33 3.00 0.84
C GLN A 17 7.93 3.64 0.95
N ILE A 18 6.89 2.91 0.52
CA ILE A 18 5.51 3.37 0.66
C ILE A 18 5.14 3.52 2.15
N CYS A 19 5.55 2.59 3.00
CA CYS A 19 5.34 2.67 4.45
C CYS A 19 6.03 3.89 5.06
N GLU A 20 7.26 4.19 4.66
CA GLU A 20 8.03 5.35 5.12
C GLU A 20 7.38 6.68 4.70
N ILE A 21 6.95 6.80 3.44
CA ILE A 21 6.34 8.03 2.91
C ILE A 21 4.93 8.26 3.47
N THR A 22 4.14 7.20 3.57
CA THR A 22 2.72 7.33 3.91
C THR A 22 2.41 7.12 5.40
N ASN A 23 3.39 6.69 6.18
CA ASN A 23 3.25 6.23 7.57
C ASN A 23 2.15 5.16 7.75
N VAL A 24 1.87 4.40 6.68
CA VAL A 24 0.90 3.31 6.69
C VAL A 24 1.64 2.00 6.89
N SER A 25 1.14 1.14 7.78
CA SER A 25 1.74 -0.18 7.99
C SER A 25 1.61 -1.09 6.77
N ARG A 26 2.55 -2.03 6.59
CA ARG A 26 2.45 -3.06 5.55
C ARG A 26 1.15 -3.86 5.63
N ALA A 27 0.76 -4.25 6.84
CA ALA A 27 -0.46 -5.03 7.10
C ALA A 27 -1.72 -4.27 6.64
N SER A 28 -1.76 -2.96 6.84
CA SER A 28 -2.83 -2.08 6.36
C SER A 28 -2.93 -2.13 4.83
N ILE A 29 -1.81 -2.00 4.12
CA ILE A 29 -1.78 -2.03 2.64
C ILE A 29 -2.32 -3.37 2.13
N TYR A 30 -1.81 -4.50 2.65
CA TYR A 30 -2.24 -5.83 2.22
C TYR A 30 -3.71 -6.12 2.53
N ARG A 31 -4.21 -5.71 3.71
CA ARG A 31 -5.63 -5.86 4.06
C ARG A 31 -6.53 -5.16 3.04
N LYS A 32 -6.18 -3.93 2.65
CA LYS A 32 -6.97 -3.16 1.68
C LYS A 32 -6.88 -3.72 0.26
N LEU A 33 -5.74 -4.31 -0.12
CA LEU A 33 -5.59 -5.02 -1.38
C LEU A 33 -6.47 -6.27 -1.41
N TRP A 34 -6.51 -7.02 -0.31
CA TRP A 34 -7.35 -8.21 -0.18
C TRP A 34 -8.85 -7.89 -0.24
N GLU A 35 -9.30 -6.85 0.49
CA GLU A 35 -10.69 -6.37 0.43
C GLU A 35 -11.13 -5.93 -0.98
N ARG A 36 -10.20 -5.52 -1.85
CA ARG A 36 -10.50 -5.04 -3.21
C ARG A 36 -10.43 -6.13 -4.28
N ASN A 37 -9.89 -7.29 -3.95
CA ASN A 37 -9.77 -8.45 -4.83
C ASN A 37 -10.79 -9.56 -4.48
N SER A 38 -11.60 -9.36 -3.44
CA SER A 38 -12.77 -10.18 -3.09
C SER A 38 -14.05 -9.56 -3.64
#